data_AF-A0A0V0QWT6-F1
#
_entry.id   AF-A0A0V0QWT6-F1
#
_cell.length_a   1.000
_cell.length_b   1.000
_cell.length_c   1.000
_cell.angle_alpha   90.00
_cell.angle_beta   90.00
_cell.angle_gamma   90.00
#
_symmetry.space_group_name_H-M   'P 1'
#
loop_
_entity.id
_entity.type
_entity.pdbx_description
1 polymer ?
#
loop_
_entity_poly.entity_id
_entity_poly.type
_entity_poly.pdbx_seq_one_letter_code
_entity_poly.pdbx_strand_id
1 'polypeptide(L)'
;MEKDTDHEENFKQLENQLLNQPKDTWNYKNTTQPIKQFSQNSKWYQQNQDKILDLEKKFIEKNCNFCEKADEKILAVINAFRDSHYSAAYQSSAKIQSTLVSKQLEMAAFFSEKTTEKGSYGDQITAAFLRGSFGLYEAFIKPANMKLAIPVVKNALTKNNGKLSDTLNTPCTTTLQYINMNAPKLITENAGLFWQIGLKTQNKSLITTIAGKCDNFKQEFVETIPEFLTFYEDELNSTEKIQCQTAISYCCEWAPEQCIKKVDLIMEELEGLNKYYGSQAVQKLAKKYPDQIYQHEQIIQDNLLNDKHLGYFGGQIYGTIGQYTNDEKIIKSCIQILLDAIQAEKVDQVFLLASGIKSIAQGGEKQKEILKKEFQSQLEKHKTSQNAQLSEQINQTLDIIHERSLEKVEIKMEELKQEMVDYVNSQIDTIKKNYNNAVKTLPMPVDIEVKKNIMNTIFLKFECAMCKDNQCTYPGTKKKGENFFKTKTREVNKWCKVASNVFSLGKSIFAGDIKEALGSLAETFTNATSDDQGATHFKALMEEPFLTSSEQDRLIIQLREAKYFDTFSFQAEVNGWVCNVCVPFTRSKAPVKQQQSCACVIF
;
A
#
# COMPACT_ATOMS: atom_id res chain seq x y z
N MET A 1 -73.53 -3.16 11.45
CA MET A 1 -73.86 -1.87 10.81
C MET A 1 -73.93 -0.72 11.82
N GLU A 2 -74.22 -0.94 13.11
CA GLU A 2 -74.20 0.15 14.13
C GLU A 2 -72.80 0.58 14.63
N LYS A 3 -71.68 -0.09 14.24
CA LYS A 3 -70.31 0.29 14.64
C LYS A 3 -69.56 1.17 13.63
N ASP A 4 -70.03 1.27 12.38
CA ASP A 4 -69.32 2.05 11.35
C ASP A 4 -69.69 3.54 11.38
N THR A 5 -70.87 3.88 11.92
CA THR A 5 -71.32 5.26 12.11
C THR A 5 -70.47 6.04 13.12
N ASP A 6 -70.02 5.40 14.20
CA ASP A 6 -69.16 6.04 15.21
C ASP A 6 -67.78 6.41 14.64
N HIS A 7 -67.23 5.63 13.70
CA HIS A 7 -65.91 5.91 13.15
C HIS A 7 -65.90 7.07 12.15
N GLU A 8 -66.94 7.20 11.33
CA GLU A 8 -67.07 8.33 10.40
C GLU A 8 -67.33 9.66 11.15
N GLU A 9 -68.10 9.62 12.24
CA GLU A 9 -68.35 10.80 13.07
C GLU A 9 -67.10 11.23 13.85
N ASN A 10 -66.36 10.27 14.42
CA ASN A 10 -65.07 10.54 15.05
C ASN A 10 -64.03 11.05 14.05
N PHE A 11 -64.04 10.58 12.80
CA PHE A 11 -63.15 11.09 11.75
C PHE A 11 -63.50 12.54 11.36
N LYS A 12 -64.78 12.86 11.20
CA LYS A 12 -65.23 14.25 10.94
C LYS A 12 -64.90 15.20 12.09
N GLN A 13 -64.99 14.72 13.34
CA GLN A 13 -64.56 15.50 14.50
C GLN A 13 -63.05 15.75 14.48
N LEU A 14 -62.24 14.74 14.15
CA LEU A 14 -60.79 14.89 14.00
C LEU A 14 -60.43 15.83 12.86
N GLU A 15 -61.10 15.73 11.71
CA GLU A 15 -60.95 16.63 10.57
C GLU A 15 -61.22 18.08 10.99
N ASN A 16 -62.33 18.34 11.69
CA ASN A 16 -62.63 19.67 12.19
C ASN A 16 -61.64 20.17 13.25
N GLN A 17 -61.15 19.30 14.14
CA GLN A 17 -60.16 19.67 15.14
C GLN A 17 -58.83 20.07 14.49
N LEU A 18 -58.36 19.26 13.54
CA LEU A 18 -57.12 19.52 12.82
C LEU A 18 -57.24 20.75 11.93
N LEU A 19 -58.30 20.86 11.14
CA LEU A 19 -58.46 21.99 10.24
C LEU A 19 -58.69 23.32 10.99
N ASN A 20 -59.18 23.34 12.22
CA ASN A 20 -59.44 24.59 12.95
C ASN A 20 -58.39 24.96 14.01
N GLN A 21 -57.29 24.20 14.13
CA GLN A 21 -56.20 24.55 15.05
C GLN A 21 -55.48 25.85 14.63
N PRO A 22 -55.17 26.77 15.58
CA PRO A 22 -54.34 27.94 15.31
C PRO A 22 -52.93 27.55 14.87
N LYS A 23 -52.40 28.20 13.82
CA LYS A 23 -51.07 27.90 13.23
C LYS A 23 -49.94 27.88 14.27
N ASP A 24 -50.09 28.65 15.34
CA ASP A 24 -49.07 28.94 16.34
C ASP A 24 -48.93 27.85 17.42
N THR A 25 -49.82 26.86 17.41
CA THR A 25 -49.88 25.77 18.42
C THR A 25 -49.27 24.45 17.94
N TRP A 26 -48.52 24.48 16.83
CA TRP A 26 -48.00 23.27 16.20
C TRP A 26 -46.97 22.53 17.07
N ASN A 27 -47.29 21.28 17.43
CA ASN A 27 -46.38 20.32 18.04
C ASN A 27 -46.60 18.94 17.39
N TYR A 28 -45.60 18.49 16.61
CA TYR A 28 -45.60 17.21 15.87
C TYR A 28 -46.05 16.00 16.70
N LYS A 29 -45.74 16.00 18.01
CA LYS A 29 -46.08 14.91 18.94
C LYS A 29 -47.57 14.85 19.28
N ASN A 30 -48.24 16.01 19.39
CA ASN A 30 -49.66 16.09 19.75
C ASN A 30 -50.58 15.87 18.53
N THR A 31 -50.08 16.16 17.32
CA THR A 31 -50.88 16.08 16.08
C THR A 31 -50.87 14.70 15.43
N THR A 32 -49.78 13.94 15.58
CA THR A 32 -49.66 12.60 14.97
C THR A 32 -50.23 11.47 15.82
N GLN A 33 -50.47 11.72 17.12
CA GLN A 33 -50.98 10.72 18.06
C GLN A 33 -52.44 10.29 17.79
N PRO A 34 -53.38 11.21 17.48
CA PRO A 34 -54.75 10.84 17.13
C PRO A 34 -54.82 10.07 15.81
N ILE A 35 -54.05 10.48 14.79
CA ILE A 35 -53.99 9.80 13.49
C ILE A 35 -53.43 8.37 13.65
N LYS A 36 -52.42 8.19 14.51
CA LYS A 36 -51.88 6.86 14.85
C LYS A 36 -52.91 5.96 15.54
N GLN A 37 -53.78 6.50 16.38
CA GLN A 37 -54.87 5.72 17.00
C GLN A 37 -55.85 5.19 15.95
N PHE A 38 -56.15 5.96 14.89
CA PHE A 38 -56.96 5.47 13.77
C PHE A 38 -56.24 4.44 12.89
N SER A 39 -54.92 4.54 12.71
CA SER A 39 -54.14 3.56 11.94
C SER A 39 -54.02 2.16 12.59
N GLN A 40 -54.34 2.03 13.88
CA GLN A 40 -54.34 0.75 14.58
C GLN A 40 -55.56 -0.13 14.23
N ASN A 41 -56.59 0.43 13.58
CA ASN A 41 -57.77 -0.33 13.15
C ASN A 41 -57.69 -0.64 11.65
N SER A 42 -57.06 -1.77 11.31
CA SER A 42 -56.57 -2.08 9.95
C SER A 42 -57.64 -2.10 8.87
N LYS A 43 -58.88 -2.51 9.17
CA LYS A 43 -59.97 -2.57 8.17
C LYS A 43 -60.54 -1.21 7.81
N TRP A 44 -60.82 -0.37 8.80
CA TRP A 44 -61.38 0.97 8.54
C TRP A 44 -60.33 1.89 7.89
N TYR A 45 -59.08 1.79 8.35
CA TYR A 45 -57.95 2.51 7.75
C TYR A 45 -57.76 2.13 6.28
N GLN A 46 -57.82 0.85 5.93
CA GLN A 46 -57.73 0.40 4.53
C GLN A 46 -58.88 0.90 3.65
N GLN A 47 -60.09 1.01 4.21
CA GLN A 47 -61.28 1.46 3.45
C GLN A 47 -61.35 2.99 3.29
N ASN A 48 -60.68 3.76 4.15
CA ASN A 48 -60.72 5.22 4.15
C ASN A 48 -59.32 5.85 3.97
N GLN A 49 -58.35 5.06 3.49
CA GLN A 49 -56.96 5.49 3.32
C GLN A 49 -56.85 6.79 2.52
N ASP A 50 -57.61 6.92 1.42
CA ASP A 50 -57.59 8.11 0.57
C ASP A 50 -58.16 9.35 1.28
N LYS A 51 -59.17 9.20 2.15
CA LYS A 51 -59.73 10.31 2.95
C LYS A 51 -58.75 10.78 4.03
N ILE A 52 -58.07 9.83 4.68
CA ILE A 52 -57.05 10.14 5.70
C ILE A 52 -55.87 10.88 5.05
N LEU A 53 -55.44 10.41 3.88
CA LEU A 53 -54.38 11.05 3.09
C LEU A 53 -54.78 12.45 2.61
N ASP A 54 -56.03 12.64 2.17
CA ASP A 54 -56.55 13.97 1.78
C ASP A 54 -56.62 14.92 2.98
N LEU A 55 -56.98 14.42 4.16
CA LEU A 55 -57.01 15.20 5.39
C LEU A 55 -55.61 15.62 5.86
N GLU A 56 -54.64 14.69 5.85
CA GLU A 56 -53.24 15.00 6.15
C GLU A 56 -52.67 16.03 5.17
N LYS A 57 -53.01 15.90 3.88
CA LYS A 57 -52.62 16.86 2.83
C LYS A 57 -53.17 18.25 3.12
N LYS A 58 -54.49 18.39 3.31
CA LYS A 58 -55.14 19.67 3.63
C LYS A 58 -54.58 20.31 4.90
N PHE A 59 -54.26 19.49 5.91
CA PHE A 59 -53.69 19.96 7.16
C PHE A 59 -52.24 20.46 7.00
N ILE A 60 -51.40 19.78 6.23
CA ILE A 60 -50.02 20.19 5.93
C ILE A 60 -50.00 21.45 5.06
N GLU A 61 -50.82 21.51 4.01
CA GLU A 61 -50.97 22.69 3.15
C GLU A 61 -51.40 23.92 3.94
N LYS A 62 -52.25 23.75 4.96
CA LYS A 62 -52.70 24.84 5.83
C LYS A 62 -51.62 25.35 6.80
N ASN A 63 -50.75 24.47 7.31
CA ASN A 63 -49.86 24.77 8.44
C ASN A 63 -48.36 24.84 8.10
N CYS A 64 -47.94 24.41 6.91
CA CYS A 64 -46.54 24.47 6.52
C CYS A 64 -46.19 25.82 5.88
N ASN A 65 -45.73 26.78 6.67
CA ASN A 65 -45.24 28.09 6.19
C ASN A 65 -44.01 27.98 5.25
N PHE A 66 -43.41 26.79 5.09
CA PHE A 66 -42.28 26.55 4.19
C PHE A 66 -42.72 26.13 2.76
N CYS A 67 -43.95 25.62 2.59
CA CYS A 67 -44.44 25.13 1.30
C CYS A 67 -44.70 26.24 0.28
N GLU A 68 -44.99 27.47 0.72
CA GLU A 68 -45.14 28.61 -0.20
C GLU A 68 -43.83 29.07 -0.86
N LYS A 69 -42.67 28.62 -0.35
CA LYS A 69 -41.34 28.97 -0.88
C LYS A 69 -40.50 27.77 -1.34
N ALA A 70 -41.04 26.55 -1.27
CA ALA A 70 -40.31 25.36 -1.68
C ALA A 70 -40.46 25.14 -3.20
N ASP A 71 -39.33 24.99 -3.89
CA ASP A 71 -39.25 24.56 -5.29
C ASP A 71 -40.10 23.28 -5.50
N GLU A 72 -40.85 23.17 -6.60
CA GLU A 72 -41.68 22.01 -6.95
C GLU A 72 -40.91 20.68 -6.85
N LYS A 73 -39.59 20.70 -7.07
CA LYS A 73 -38.72 19.54 -6.92
C LYS A 73 -38.62 19.05 -5.47
N ILE A 74 -38.68 19.96 -4.48
CA ILE A 74 -38.62 19.62 -3.05
C ILE A 74 -39.94 18.95 -2.63
N LEU A 75 -41.07 19.47 -3.10
CA LEU A 75 -42.40 18.89 -2.87
C LEU A 75 -42.54 17.49 -3.49
N ALA A 76 -42.05 17.29 -4.72
CA ALA A 76 -42.04 15.99 -5.38
C ALA A 76 -41.23 14.93 -4.60
N VAL A 77 -40.12 15.34 -3.97
CA VAL A 77 -39.24 14.45 -3.22
C VAL A 77 -39.78 14.14 -1.82
N ILE A 78 -40.38 15.11 -1.12
CA ILE A 78 -41.08 14.88 0.16
C ILE A 78 -42.24 13.90 -0.02
N ASN A 79 -43.00 14.04 -1.12
CA ASN A 79 -44.07 13.11 -1.47
C ASN A 79 -43.53 11.68 -1.77
N ALA A 80 -42.40 11.56 -2.46
CA ALA A 80 -41.76 10.25 -2.68
C ALA A 80 -41.27 9.59 -1.37
N PHE A 81 -40.83 10.38 -0.38
CA PHE A 81 -40.45 9.88 0.95
C PHE A 81 -41.67 9.41 1.74
N ARG A 82 -42.78 10.17 1.71
CA ARG A 82 -44.07 9.82 2.31
C ARG A 82 -44.59 8.48 1.78
N ASP A 83 -44.60 8.28 0.48
CA ASP A 83 -45.16 7.07 -0.14
C ASP A 83 -44.31 5.82 0.16
N SER A 84 -43.04 5.98 0.56
CA SER A 84 -42.12 4.88 0.91
C SER A 84 -42.24 4.38 2.35
N HIS A 85 -42.80 5.17 3.28
CA HIS A 85 -42.91 4.81 4.70
C HIS A 85 -44.14 3.96 5.04
N TYR A 86 -45.16 3.91 4.16
CA TYR A 86 -46.47 3.33 4.49
C TYR A 86 -46.82 2.02 3.74
N SER A 87 -45.93 1.46 2.93
CA SER A 87 -46.19 0.22 2.19
C SER A 87 -45.46 -0.99 2.79
N ALA A 88 -46.21 -1.95 3.35
CA ALA A 88 -45.71 -3.25 3.80
C ALA A 88 -45.04 -4.09 2.67
N ALA A 89 -45.30 -3.78 1.40
CA ALA A 89 -44.70 -4.45 0.25
C ALA A 89 -43.23 -4.04 -0.05
N TYR A 90 -42.67 -3.04 0.65
CA TYR A 90 -41.32 -2.50 0.36
C TYR A 90 -40.17 -3.23 1.07
N GLN A 91 -40.45 -4.18 1.97
CA GLN A 91 -39.43 -4.92 2.71
C GLN A 91 -38.73 -6.03 1.89
N SER A 92 -39.18 -6.36 0.68
CA SER A 92 -38.72 -7.56 -0.05
C SER A 92 -37.79 -7.34 -1.26
N SER A 93 -37.41 -6.10 -1.60
CA SER A 93 -36.57 -5.82 -2.79
C SER A 93 -35.34 -4.96 -2.50
N ALA A 94 -34.16 -5.60 -2.43
CA ALA A 94 -32.86 -4.96 -2.25
C ALA A 94 -32.53 -3.88 -3.31
N LYS A 95 -33.08 -4.01 -4.53
CA LYS A 95 -32.88 -3.04 -5.62
C LYS A 95 -33.61 -1.72 -5.36
N ILE A 96 -34.82 -1.80 -4.78
CA ILE A 96 -35.63 -0.63 -4.45
C ILE A 96 -35.05 0.07 -3.22
N GLN A 97 -34.66 -0.69 -2.18
CA GLN A 97 -33.98 -0.15 -1.00
C GLN A 97 -32.69 0.60 -1.36
N SER A 98 -31.87 0.03 -2.26
CA SER A 98 -30.65 0.68 -2.75
C SER A 98 -30.91 2.01 -3.47
N THR A 99 -31.97 2.10 -4.25
CA THR A 99 -32.33 3.32 -5.00
C THR A 99 -32.84 4.40 -4.04
N LEU A 100 -33.62 3.99 -3.04
CA LEU A 100 -34.12 4.87 -2.00
C LEU A 100 -32.98 5.47 -1.16
N VAL A 101 -32.03 4.65 -0.69
CA VAL A 101 -30.87 5.12 0.07
C VAL A 101 -30.03 6.10 -0.75
N SER A 102 -29.85 5.84 -2.05
CA SER A 102 -29.11 6.76 -2.94
C SER A 102 -29.78 8.14 -3.02
N LYS A 103 -31.10 8.19 -3.26
CA LYS A 103 -31.86 9.45 -3.28
C LYS A 103 -31.89 10.16 -1.93
N GLN A 104 -31.96 9.41 -0.82
CA GLN A 104 -31.87 9.97 0.53
C GLN A 104 -30.52 10.63 0.78
N LEU A 105 -29.43 10.01 0.32
CA LEU A 105 -28.08 10.56 0.43
C LEU A 105 -27.86 11.77 -0.48
N GLU A 106 -28.37 11.76 -1.72
CA GLU A 106 -28.36 12.93 -2.61
C GLU A 106 -29.10 14.11 -1.97
N MET A 107 -30.25 13.84 -1.36
CA MET A 107 -31.05 14.85 -0.69
C MET A 107 -30.36 15.38 0.57
N ALA A 108 -29.77 14.49 1.37
CA ALA A 108 -28.97 14.88 2.54
C ALA A 108 -27.76 15.73 2.11
N ALA A 109 -27.07 15.35 1.02
CA ALA A 109 -25.96 16.12 0.47
C ALA A 109 -26.42 17.51 0.05
N PHE A 110 -27.53 17.61 -0.70
CA PHE A 110 -28.12 18.88 -1.11
C PHE A 110 -28.51 19.78 0.06
N PHE A 111 -29.22 19.25 1.06
CA PHE A 111 -29.59 20.02 2.25
C PHE A 111 -28.37 20.40 3.09
N SER A 112 -27.35 19.53 3.15
CA SER A 112 -26.09 19.82 3.82
C SER A 112 -25.28 20.90 3.09
N GLU A 113 -25.47 21.14 1.79
CA GLU A 113 -24.83 22.24 1.09
C GLU A 113 -25.60 23.56 1.27
N LYS A 114 -26.94 23.51 1.34
CA LYS A 114 -27.80 24.70 1.31
C LYS A 114 -28.14 25.30 2.67
N THR A 115 -27.97 24.57 3.76
CA THR A 115 -28.25 25.08 5.12
C THR A 115 -27.13 25.99 5.61
N THR A 116 -27.22 27.30 5.37
CA THR A 116 -26.19 28.28 5.80
C THR A 116 -26.35 28.77 7.25
N GLU A 117 -27.45 28.44 7.92
CA GLU A 117 -27.76 28.94 9.26
C GLU A 117 -27.38 27.96 10.37
N LYS A 118 -26.75 28.49 11.42
CA LYS A 118 -26.48 27.80 12.69
C LYS A 118 -27.82 27.38 13.32
N GLY A 119 -28.23 26.12 13.17
CA GLY A 119 -29.51 25.66 13.71
C GLY A 119 -29.70 24.13 13.70
N SER A 120 -30.32 23.62 14.77
CA SER A 120 -30.52 22.20 15.09
C SER A 120 -31.30 21.38 14.06
N TYR A 121 -31.97 22.01 13.09
CA TYR A 121 -32.88 21.33 12.17
C TYR A 121 -32.13 20.58 11.04
N GLY A 122 -31.09 21.20 10.46
CA GLY A 122 -30.23 20.51 9.47
C GLY A 122 -29.47 19.35 10.10
N ASP A 123 -29.05 19.50 11.36
CA ASP A 123 -28.41 18.46 12.15
C ASP A 123 -29.36 17.33 12.50
N GLN A 124 -30.61 17.63 12.86
CA GLN A 124 -31.63 16.61 13.12
C GLN A 124 -32.00 15.83 11.85
N ILE A 125 -32.09 16.50 10.70
CA ILE A 125 -32.34 15.85 9.41
C ILE A 125 -31.15 14.96 9.04
N THR A 126 -29.93 15.48 9.13
CA THR A 126 -28.70 14.71 8.84
C THR A 126 -28.55 13.53 9.80
N ALA A 127 -28.80 13.74 11.10
CA ALA A 127 -28.78 12.69 12.11
C ALA A 127 -29.89 11.65 11.87
N ALA A 128 -31.09 12.08 11.49
CA ALA A 128 -32.20 11.19 11.14
C ALA A 128 -31.89 10.37 9.89
N PHE A 129 -31.20 10.95 8.89
CA PHE A 129 -30.73 10.22 7.73
C PHE A 129 -29.68 9.18 8.12
N LEU A 130 -28.63 9.59 8.84
CA LEU A 130 -27.57 8.66 9.26
C LEU A 130 -28.08 7.59 10.23
N ARG A 131 -29.07 7.89 11.10
CA ARG A 131 -29.71 6.93 12.02
C ARG A 131 -30.73 6.03 11.33
N GLY A 132 -31.52 6.54 10.38
CA GLY A 132 -32.53 5.78 9.65
C GLY A 132 -31.91 4.70 8.76
N SER A 133 -30.67 4.91 8.29
CA SER A 133 -29.90 3.92 7.53
C SER A 133 -29.43 2.70 8.33
N PHE A 134 -29.55 2.68 9.66
CA PHE A 134 -29.17 1.51 10.47
C PHE A 134 -30.08 0.28 10.23
N GLY A 135 -31.29 0.46 9.67
CA GLY A 135 -32.13 -0.64 9.20
C GLY A 135 -31.83 -1.09 7.76
N LEU A 136 -30.95 -0.36 7.04
CA LEU A 136 -30.70 -0.50 5.60
C LEU A 136 -29.20 -0.68 5.30
N TYR A 137 -28.47 -1.35 6.19
CA TYR A 137 -27.02 -1.59 6.04
C TYR A 137 -26.66 -2.15 4.65
N GLU A 138 -27.44 -3.09 4.11
CA GLU A 138 -27.19 -3.68 2.79
C GLU A 138 -27.23 -2.66 1.64
N ALA A 139 -28.08 -1.65 1.74
CA ALA A 139 -28.17 -0.60 0.73
C ALA A 139 -27.01 0.41 0.84
N PHE A 140 -26.41 0.56 2.02
CA PHE A 140 -25.23 1.38 2.24
C PHE A 140 -23.94 0.72 1.71
N ILE A 141 -23.91 -0.60 1.49
CA ILE A 141 -22.74 -1.36 0.99
C ILE A 141 -22.30 -0.92 -0.42
N LYS A 142 -23.19 -0.33 -1.21
CA LYS A 142 -22.82 0.03 -2.59
C LYS A 142 -21.82 1.19 -2.59
N PRO A 143 -20.68 1.07 -3.30
CA PRO A 143 -19.66 2.12 -3.38
C PRO A 143 -20.20 3.49 -3.83
N ALA A 144 -21.24 3.51 -4.67
CA ALA A 144 -21.90 4.74 -5.10
C ALA A 144 -22.55 5.51 -3.94
N ASN A 145 -23.16 4.81 -2.99
CA ASN A 145 -23.78 5.41 -1.81
C ASN A 145 -22.72 5.90 -0.82
N MET A 146 -21.61 5.17 -0.67
CA MET A 146 -20.48 5.62 0.16
C MET A 146 -19.84 6.92 -0.35
N LYS A 147 -19.74 7.08 -1.68
CA LYS A 147 -19.26 8.33 -2.28
C LYS A 147 -20.16 9.53 -1.93
N LEU A 148 -21.48 9.32 -1.90
CA LEU A 148 -22.45 10.36 -1.54
C LEU A 148 -22.47 10.66 -0.03
N ALA A 149 -22.13 9.68 0.81
CA ALA A 149 -22.08 9.85 2.25
C ALA A 149 -20.90 10.74 2.71
N ILE A 150 -19.76 10.73 2.00
CA ILE A 150 -18.58 11.53 2.38
C ILE A 150 -18.88 13.03 2.44
N PRO A 151 -19.45 13.68 1.39
CA PRO A 151 -19.83 15.09 1.46
C PRO A 151 -20.77 15.42 2.61
N VAL A 152 -21.73 14.53 2.90
CA VAL A 152 -22.70 14.70 4.01
C VAL A 152 -21.97 14.70 5.35
N VAL A 153 -21.14 13.68 5.58
CA VAL A 153 -20.35 13.55 6.82
C VAL A 153 -19.38 14.72 6.94
N LYS A 154 -18.69 15.09 5.86
CA LYS A 154 -17.81 16.26 5.79
C LYS A 154 -18.54 17.52 6.21
N ASN A 155 -19.68 17.83 5.59
CA ASN A 155 -20.45 19.04 5.87
C ASN A 155 -20.97 19.07 7.31
N ALA A 156 -21.49 17.94 7.81
CA ALA A 156 -21.95 17.80 9.19
C ALA A 156 -20.83 18.08 10.20
N LEU A 157 -19.64 17.57 9.91
CA LEU A 157 -18.47 17.75 10.77
C LEU A 157 -17.91 19.18 10.71
N THR A 158 -17.89 19.82 9.54
CA THR A 158 -17.33 21.17 9.36
C THR A 158 -18.26 22.27 9.89
N LYS A 159 -19.58 22.14 9.71
CA LYS A 159 -20.54 23.21 10.02
C LYS A 159 -20.64 23.55 11.50
N ASN A 160 -20.45 22.56 12.36
CA ASN A 160 -20.54 22.77 13.80
C ASN A 160 -19.21 23.23 14.43
N ASN A 161 -18.30 23.82 13.66
CA ASN A 161 -16.95 24.19 14.11
C ASN A 161 -16.19 23.02 14.75
N GLY A 162 -16.51 21.77 14.39
CA GLY A 162 -15.97 20.60 15.07
C GLY A 162 -16.59 20.28 16.43
N LYS A 163 -17.65 20.96 16.87
CA LYS A 163 -18.46 20.49 18.00
C LYS A 163 -19.61 19.66 17.47
N LEU A 164 -19.35 18.38 17.18
CA LEU A 164 -20.45 17.44 16.94
C LEU A 164 -21.37 17.47 18.16
N SER A 165 -22.66 17.73 17.95
CA SER A 165 -23.63 17.37 18.97
C SER A 165 -23.50 15.86 19.22
N ASP A 166 -23.70 15.40 20.46
CA ASP A 166 -23.67 13.97 20.80
C ASP A 166 -24.59 13.15 19.86
N THR A 167 -25.64 13.80 19.36
CA THR A 167 -26.60 13.28 18.39
C THR A 167 -26.07 12.99 16.98
N LEU A 168 -24.96 13.60 16.56
CA LEU A 168 -24.32 13.41 15.25
C LEU A 168 -22.99 12.66 15.33
N ASN A 169 -22.36 12.61 16.50
CA ASN A 169 -21.04 12.00 16.67
C ASN A 169 -21.03 10.51 16.32
N THR A 170 -21.90 9.72 16.97
CA THR A 170 -21.99 8.28 16.72
C THR A 170 -22.35 7.96 15.26
N PRO A 171 -23.40 8.58 14.66
CA PRO A 171 -23.76 8.25 13.27
C PRO A 171 -22.66 8.60 12.25
N CYS A 172 -21.97 9.73 12.39
CA CYS A 172 -20.86 10.09 11.49
C CYS A 172 -19.70 9.11 11.62
N THR A 173 -19.31 8.80 12.86
CA THR A 173 -18.22 7.88 13.16
C THR A 173 -18.51 6.47 12.65
N THR A 174 -19.69 5.92 12.94
CA THR A 174 -20.10 4.61 12.43
C THR A 174 -20.14 4.58 10.91
N THR A 175 -20.60 5.66 10.27
CA THR A 175 -20.60 5.76 8.80
C THR A 175 -19.17 5.73 8.25
N LEU A 176 -18.23 6.46 8.86
CA LEU A 176 -16.82 6.46 8.42
C LEU A 176 -16.14 5.12 8.65
N GLN A 177 -16.37 4.46 9.78
CA GLN A 177 -15.90 3.09 10.02
C GLN A 177 -16.43 2.14 8.95
N TYR A 178 -17.71 2.26 8.60
CA TYR A 178 -18.32 1.44 7.57
C TYR A 178 -17.74 1.69 6.17
N ILE A 179 -17.54 2.95 5.80
CA ILE A 179 -16.86 3.31 4.55
C ILE A 179 -15.43 2.79 4.56
N ASN A 180 -14.71 2.85 5.68
CA ASN A 180 -13.34 2.31 5.78
C ASN A 180 -13.31 0.80 5.52
N MET A 181 -14.26 0.05 6.07
CA MET A 181 -14.35 -1.40 5.89
C MET A 181 -14.67 -1.81 4.45
N ASN A 182 -15.52 -1.05 3.75
CA ASN A 182 -16.06 -1.47 2.44
C ASN A 182 -15.51 -0.69 1.24
N ALA A 183 -15.02 0.53 1.44
CA ALA A 183 -14.45 1.41 0.42
C ALA A 183 -13.27 2.24 0.99
N PRO A 184 -12.19 1.59 1.46
CA PRO A 184 -11.08 2.25 2.16
C PRO A 184 -10.43 3.39 1.35
N LYS A 185 -10.43 3.29 0.01
CA LYS A 185 -9.92 4.35 -0.88
C LYS A 185 -10.60 5.71 -0.65
N LEU A 186 -11.90 5.70 -0.38
CA LEU A 186 -12.67 6.93 -0.18
C LEU A 186 -12.30 7.63 1.14
N ILE A 187 -12.00 6.85 2.19
CA ILE A 187 -11.43 7.37 3.44
C ILE A 187 -10.03 7.91 3.19
N THR A 188 -9.18 7.14 2.51
CA THR A 188 -7.82 7.55 2.16
C THR A 188 -7.77 8.90 1.43
N GLU A 189 -8.63 9.12 0.44
CA GLU A 189 -8.72 10.38 -0.32
C GLU A 189 -9.12 11.60 0.54
N ASN A 190 -9.71 11.38 1.72
CA ASN A 190 -10.21 12.44 2.61
C ASN A 190 -9.58 12.39 4.02
N ALA A 191 -8.53 11.59 4.20
CA ALA A 191 -8.04 11.24 5.53
C ALA A 191 -7.46 12.45 6.29
N GLY A 192 -6.77 13.37 5.61
CA GLY A 192 -6.25 14.59 6.22
C GLY A 192 -7.33 15.51 6.79
N LEU A 193 -8.44 15.66 6.06
CA LEU A 193 -9.59 16.42 6.55
C LEU A 193 -10.23 15.76 7.77
N PHE A 194 -10.47 14.44 7.72
CA PHE A 194 -11.05 13.70 8.84
C PHE A 194 -10.15 13.71 10.07
N TRP A 195 -8.83 13.68 9.88
CA TRP A 195 -7.85 13.83 10.93
C TRP A 195 -7.94 15.19 11.64
N GLN A 196 -7.91 16.29 10.87
CA GLN A 196 -8.03 17.64 11.41
C GLN A 196 -9.34 17.86 12.16
N ILE A 197 -10.44 17.36 11.61
CA ILE A 197 -11.75 17.36 12.27
C ILE A 197 -11.67 16.56 13.57
N GLY A 198 -11.14 15.33 13.52
CA GLY A 198 -10.97 14.47 14.68
C GLY A 198 -10.27 15.17 15.84
N LEU A 199 -9.12 15.79 15.58
CA LEU A 199 -8.36 16.53 16.58
C LEU A 199 -9.10 17.75 17.12
N LYS A 200 -9.67 18.59 16.24
CA LYS A 200 -10.43 19.78 16.65
C LYS A 200 -11.66 19.44 17.48
N THR A 201 -12.30 18.31 17.18
CA THR A 201 -13.50 17.81 17.84
C THR A 201 -13.20 16.96 19.08
N GLN A 202 -11.92 16.61 19.31
CA GLN A 202 -11.49 15.58 20.27
C GLN A 202 -12.22 14.24 20.09
N ASN A 203 -12.64 13.90 18.87
CA ASN A 203 -13.34 12.66 18.57
C ASN A 203 -12.37 11.47 18.49
N LYS A 204 -12.24 10.75 19.60
CA LYS A 204 -11.38 9.56 19.77
C LYS A 204 -11.57 8.55 18.65
N SER A 205 -12.82 8.19 18.35
CA SER A 205 -13.10 7.12 17.38
C SER A 205 -12.77 7.52 15.94
N LEU A 206 -12.93 8.79 15.59
CA LEU A 206 -12.50 9.30 14.30
C LEU A 206 -10.97 9.26 14.17
N ILE A 207 -10.25 9.73 15.19
CA ILE A 207 -8.79 9.74 15.21
C ILE A 207 -8.24 8.31 15.12
N THR A 208 -8.73 7.39 15.94
CA THR A 208 -8.24 6.00 15.93
C THR A 208 -8.54 5.27 14.62
N THR A 209 -9.65 5.59 13.96
CA THR A 209 -9.99 5.01 12.64
C THR A 209 -9.03 5.50 11.54
N ILE A 210 -8.53 6.72 11.65
CA ILE A 210 -7.71 7.38 10.62
C ILE A 210 -6.20 7.26 10.89
N ALA A 211 -5.78 7.02 12.14
CA ALA A 211 -4.38 6.93 12.57
C ALA A 211 -3.53 5.94 11.75
N GLY A 212 -4.13 4.83 11.26
CA GLY A 212 -3.44 3.88 10.40
C GLY A 212 -3.28 4.32 8.93
N LYS A 213 -3.65 5.56 8.58
CA LYS A 213 -3.69 6.07 7.19
C LYS A 213 -2.83 7.33 6.97
N CYS A 214 -2.02 7.73 7.96
CA CYS A 214 -1.23 8.96 7.96
C CYS A 214 -0.38 9.19 6.69
N ASP A 215 0.13 8.11 6.07
CA ASP A 215 0.91 8.18 4.82
C ASP A 215 0.19 8.91 3.69
N ASN A 216 -1.15 8.92 3.70
CA ASN A 216 -1.95 9.54 2.65
C ASN A 216 -2.17 11.05 2.84
N PHE A 217 -1.82 11.60 4.01
CA PHE A 217 -2.04 12.99 4.38
C PHE A 217 -0.88 13.55 5.20
N LYS A 218 0.35 13.23 4.77
CA LYS A 218 1.58 13.54 5.50
C LYS A 218 1.69 15.03 5.85
N GLN A 219 1.32 15.93 4.94
CA GLN A 219 1.45 17.37 5.17
C GLN A 219 0.53 17.84 6.31
N GLU A 220 -0.75 17.52 6.22
CA GLU A 220 -1.76 17.88 7.22
C GLU A 220 -1.49 17.21 8.57
N PHE A 221 -0.96 15.99 8.55
CA PHE A 221 -0.57 15.28 9.76
C PHE A 221 0.59 15.99 10.46
N VAL A 222 1.67 16.33 9.75
CA VAL A 222 2.85 16.98 10.35
C VAL A 222 2.50 18.30 11.05
N GLU A 223 1.61 19.10 10.45
CA GLU A 223 1.15 20.37 11.03
C GLU A 223 0.40 20.19 12.36
N THR A 224 -0.21 19.02 12.58
CA THR A 224 -1.08 18.74 13.74
C THR A 224 -0.46 17.78 14.76
N ILE A 225 0.81 17.38 14.58
CA ILE A 225 1.52 16.48 15.51
C ILE A 225 1.50 16.98 16.96
N PRO A 226 1.79 18.28 17.27
CA PRO A 226 1.79 18.75 18.65
C PRO A 226 0.43 18.57 19.33
N GLU A 227 -0.65 18.89 18.62
CA GLU A 227 -2.03 18.77 19.11
C GLU A 227 -2.41 17.29 19.30
N PHE A 228 -1.99 16.44 18.37
CA PHE A 228 -2.19 15.00 18.48
C PHE A 228 -1.45 14.38 19.66
N LEU A 229 -0.20 14.76 19.93
CA LEU A 229 0.55 14.22 21.07
C LEU A 229 -0.10 14.59 22.40
N THR A 230 -0.58 15.84 22.56
CA THR A 230 -1.36 16.25 23.73
C THR A 230 -2.66 15.44 23.84
N PHE A 231 -3.40 15.29 22.74
CA PHE A 231 -4.61 14.48 22.72
C PHE A 231 -4.34 13.00 23.07
N TYR A 232 -3.24 12.44 22.56
CA TYR A 232 -2.83 11.07 22.82
C TYR A 232 -2.53 10.81 24.31
N GLU A 233 -1.88 11.77 24.96
CA GLU A 233 -1.54 11.74 26.38
C GLU A 233 -2.79 11.86 27.27
N ASP A 234 -3.61 12.88 27.04
CA ASP A 234 -4.66 13.30 27.96
C ASP A 234 -5.98 12.55 27.76
N GLU A 235 -6.28 12.15 26.52
CA GLU A 235 -7.63 11.73 26.15
C GLU A 235 -7.76 10.23 25.85
N LEU A 236 -6.70 9.55 25.40
CA LEU A 236 -6.84 8.17 24.95
C LEU A 236 -6.65 7.15 26.07
N ASN A 237 -7.59 6.20 26.17
CA ASN A 237 -7.42 5.03 27.02
C ASN A 237 -6.44 4.01 26.38
N SER A 238 -6.05 2.98 27.13
CA SER A 238 -5.07 1.97 26.66
C SER A 238 -5.45 1.27 25.35
N THR A 239 -6.75 1.00 25.11
CA THR A 239 -7.21 0.36 23.87
C THR A 239 -7.13 1.32 22.68
N GLU A 240 -7.48 2.59 22.90
CA GLU A 240 -7.42 3.63 21.87
C GLU A 240 -5.96 4.00 21.54
N LYS A 241 -5.08 4.02 22.55
CA LYS A 241 -3.63 4.21 22.37
C LYS A 241 -3.06 3.18 21.40
N ILE A 242 -3.38 1.89 21.57
CA ILE A 242 -2.97 0.81 20.66
C ILE A 242 -3.36 1.10 19.20
N GLN A 243 -4.57 1.62 18.96
CA GLN A 243 -5.05 1.94 17.61
C GLN A 243 -4.28 3.14 17.00
N CYS A 244 -3.71 3.99 17.85
CA CYS A 244 -2.97 5.18 17.47
C CYS A 244 -1.44 5.00 17.43
N GLN A 245 -0.88 3.88 17.88
CA GLN A 245 0.57 3.68 17.93
C GLN A 245 1.25 3.76 16.56
N THR A 246 0.57 3.34 15.49
CA THR A 246 1.10 3.51 14.12
C THR A 246 1.27 4.99 13.79
N ALA A 247 0.32 5.85 14.18
CA ALA A 247 0.44 7.30 14.02
C ALA A 247 1.61 7.86 14.86
N ILE A 248 1.80 7.38 16.09
CA ILE A 248 2.96 7.75 16.93
C ILE A 248 4.29 7.42 16.25
N SER A 249 4.39 6.23 15.63
CA SER A 249 5.56 5.85 14.85
C SER A 249 5.81 6.79 13.66
N TYR A 250 4.76 7.28 13.00
CA TYR A 250 4.88 8.31 11.95
C TYR A 250 5.27 9.68 12.51
N CYS A 251 4.74 10.09 13.68
CA CYS A 251 5.16 11.32 14.34
C CYS A 251 6.69 11.33 14.56
N CYS A 252 7.21 10.22 15.08
CA CYS A 252 8.65 10.05 15.34
C CYS A 252 9.51 10.01 14.07
N GLU A 253 8.92 9.72 12.91
CA GLU A 253 9.62 9.75 11.63
C GLU A 253 9.62 11.15 11.02
N TRP A 254 8.48 11.84 11.05
CA TRP A 254 8.26 13.05 10.26
C TRP A 254 8.44 14.36 11.03
N ALA A 255 8.25 14.35 12.35
CA ALA A 255 8.56 15.50 13.22
C ALA A 255 9.23 15.05 14.53
N PRO A 256 10.38 14.36 14.44
CA PRO A 256 11.07 13.82 15.61
C PRO A 256 11.42 14.90 16.66
N GLU A 257 11.64 16.14 16.26
CA GLU A 257 11.88 17.28 17.18
C GLU A 257 10.66 17.66 18.05
N GLN A 258 9.45 17.32 17.63
CA GLN A 258 8.26 17.49 18.47
C GLN A 258 8.10 16.31 19.42
N CYS A 259 8.31 15.09 18.91
CA CYS A 259 8.21 13.86 19.71
C CYS A 259 9.26 13.79 20.82
N ILE A 260 10.50 14.25 20.58
CA ILE A 260 11.55 14.20 21.61
C ILE A 260 11.25 15.08 22.83
N LYS A 261 10.41 16.12 22.68
CA LYS A 261 9.92 16.93 23.82
C LYS A 261 8.92 16.19 24.69
N LYS A 262 8.38 15.08 24.19
CA LYS A 262 7.42 14.18 24.82
C LYS A 262 8.01 12.77 24.90
N VAL A 263 9.34 12.65 25.07
CA VAL A 263 10.03 11.36 25.05
C VAL A 263 9.49 10.39 26.09
N ASP A 264 9.16 10.86 27.30
CA ASP A 264 8.56 10.02 28.36
C ASP A 264 7.29 9.31 27.88
N LEU A 265 6.36 10.05 27.26
CA LEU A 265 5.14 9.52 26.66
C LEU A 265 5.43 8.47 25.58
N ILE A 266 6.48 8.66 24.77
CA ILE A 266 6.87 7.70 23.73
C ILE A 266 7.51 6.45 24.34
N MET A 267 8.26 6.60 25.43
CA MET A 267 8.89 5.48 26.14
C MET A 267 7.86 4.59 26.84
N GLU A 268 6.76 5.16 27.36
CA GLU A 268 5.62 4.39 27.91
C GLU A 268 5.04 3.37 26.91
N GLU A 269 5.17 3.62 25.60
CA GLU A 269 4.70 2.68 24.57
C GLU A 269 5.49 1.37 24.52
N LEU A 270 6.69 1.34 25.12
CA LEU A 270 7.44 0.09 25.31
C LEU A 270 6.87 -0.75 26.46
N GLU A 271 6.15 -0.14 27.39
CA GLU A 271 5.50 -0.83 28.51
C GLU A 271 4.07 -1.26 28.16
N GLY A 272 3.52 -0.74 27.07
CA GLY A 272 2.17 -1.00 26.59
C GLY A 272 1.94 -2.42 26.04
N LEU A 273 0.67 -2.72 25.76
CA LEU A 273 0.22 -4.03 25.27
C LEU A 273 0.78 -4.40 23.88
N ASN A 274 1.17 -3.40 23.08
CA ASN A 274 1.72 -3.62 21.74
C ASN A 274 3.08 -2.93 21.61
N LYS A 275 4.12 -3.66 22.02
CA LYS A 275 5.52 -3.21 22.00
C LYS A 275 6.08 -3.02 20.60
N TYR A 276 5.46 -3.59 19.56
CA TYR A 276 5.98 -3.53 18.19
C TYR A 276 6.03 -2.08 17.68
N TYR A 277 4.91 -1.37 17.69
CA TYR A 277 4.88 0.01 17.20
C TYR A 277 5.61 0.99 18.15
N GLY A 278 5.56 0.76 19.46
CA GLY A 278 6.35 1.50 20.44
C GLY A 278 7.85 1.40 20.14
N SER A 279 8.36 0.19 19.92
CA SER A 279 9.76 -0.02 19.57
C SER A 279 10.16 0.62 18.24
N GLN A 280 9.28 0.59 17.23
CA GLN A 280 9.53 1.27 15.95
C GLN A 280 9.59 2.79 16.13
N ALA A 281 8.70 3.38 16.95
CA ALA A 281 8.71 4.80 17.27
C ALA A 281 10.02 5.20 17.98
N VAL A 282 10.42 4.45 19.01
CA VAL A 282 11.66 4.69 19.77
C VAL A 282 12.90 4.52 18.88
N GLN A 283 12.97 3.50 18.03
CA GLN A 283 14.06 3.33 17.08
C GLN A 283 14.17 4.52 16.12
N LYS A 284 13.04 5.02 15.60
CA LYS A 284 13.03 6.22 14.73
C LYS A 284 13.58 7.46 15.44
N LEU A 285 13.22 7.67 16.70
CA LEU A 285 13.79 8.76 17.51
C LEU A 285 15.28 8.54 17.79
N ALA A 286 15.68 7.32 18.13
CA ALA A 286 17.07 6.98 18.44
C ALA A 286 18.02 7.24 17.26
N LYS A 287 17.54 7.16 16.01
CA LYS A 287 18.36 7.55 14.84
C LYS A 287 18.76 9.03 14.84
N LYS A 288 17.91 9.92 15.39
CA LYS A 288 18.14 11.37 15.41
C LYS A 288 18.62 11.89 16.78
N TYR A 289 18.19 11.24 17.86
CA TYR A 289 18.41 11.65 19.25
C TYR A 289 18.87 10.47 20.13
N PRO A 290 19.93 9.74 19.76
CA PRO A 290 20.32 8.50 20.45
C PRO A 290 20.63 8.73 21.93
N ASP A 291 21.32 9.82 22.25
CA ASP A 291 21.77 10.11 23.62
C ASP A 291 20.59 10.47 24.54
N GLN A 292 19.58 11.17 24.02
CA GLN A 292 18.36 11.48 24.77
C GLN A 292 17.53 10.22 25.02
N ILE A 293 17.38 9.34 24.02
CA ILE A 293 16.69 8.06 24.21
C ILE A 293 17.43 7.18 25.23
N TYR A 294 18.76 7.19 25.22
CA TYR A 294 19.56 6.43 26.17
C TYR A 294 19.38 6.88 27.63
N GLN A 295 18.92 8.11 27.92
CA GLN A 295 18.59 8.53 29.29
C GLN A 295 17.47 7.69 29.93
N HIS A 296 16.69 6.99 29.11
CA HIS A 296 15.63 6.05 29.53
C HIS A 296 16.10 4.58 29.47
N GLU A 297 17.40 4.34 29.64
CA GLU A 297 18.05 3.02 29.58
C GLU A 297 17.27 1.95 30.37
N GLN A 298 16.82 2.27 31.58
CA GLN A 298 16.12 1.32 32.45
C GLN A 298 14.87 0.75 31.78
N ILE A 299 14.05 1.59 31.12
CA ILE A 299 12.82 1.15 30.43
C ILE A 299 13.17 0.22 29.25
N ILE A 300 14.23 0.54 28.52
CA ILE A 300 14.72 -0.27 27.38
C ILE A 300 15.27 -1.61 27.89
N GLN A 301 16.02 -1.58 28.99
CA GLN A 301 16.60 -2.75 29.62
C GLN A 301 15.51 -3.67 30.18
N ASP A 302 14.50 -3.12 30.86
CA ASP A 302 13.36 -3.89 31.35
C ASP A 302 12.61 -4.56 30.19
N ASN A 303 12.49 -3.87 29.05
CA ASN A 303 11.93 -4.47 27.84
C ASN A 303 12.78 -5.61 27.27
N LEU A 304 14.11 -5.48 27.29
CA LEU A 304 15.04 -6.51 26.84
C LEU A 304 15.02 -7.75 27.76
N LEU A 305 14.97 -7.54 29.07
CA LEU A 305 15.25 -8.59 30.06
C LEU A 305 13.98 -9.26 30.63
N ASN A 306 12.85 -8.54 30.72
CA ASN A 306 11.65 -9.05 31.40
C ASN A 306 10.70 -9.80 30.45
N ASP A 307 10.92 -9.74 29.13
CA ASP A 307 10.07 -10.39 28.14
C ASP A 307 10.91 -11.24 27.17
N LYS A 308 10.95 -12.55 27.42
CA LYS A 308 11.77 -13.48 26.63
C LYS A 308 11.40 -13.52 25.14
N HIS A 309 10.13 -13.24 24.80
CA HIS A 309 9.63 -13.30 23.43
C HIS A 309 9.79 -11.98 22.69
N LEU A 310 9.67 -10.85 23.41
CA LEU A 310 9.70 -9.51 22.82
C LEU A 310 10.98 -8.72 23.14
N GLY A 311 11.90 -9.30 23.92
CA GLY A 311 13.16 -8.66 24.32
C GLY A 311 14.05 -8.25 23.15
N TYR A 312 13.88 -8.87 21.98
CA TYR A 312 14.58 -8.46 20.76
C TYR A 312 14.29 -7.01 20.35
N PHE A 313 13.13 -6.43 20.72
CA PHE A 313 12.86 -5.01 20.48
C PHE A 313 13.81 -4.11 21.26
N GLY A 314 14.08 -4.43 22.54
CA GLY A 314 15.10 -3.76 23.33
C GLY A 314 16.47 -3.88 22.67
N GLY A 315 16.78 -5.06 22.12
CA GLY A 315 18.01 -5.30 21.36
C GLY A 315 18.14 -4.42 20.11
N GLN A 316 17.06 -4.24 19.34
CA GLN A 316 17.02 -3.35 18.17
C GLN A 316 17.18 -1.87 18.56
N ILE A 317 16.59 -1.45 19.68
CA ILE A 317 16.73 -0.09 20.20
C ILE A 317 18.19 0.17 20.60
N TYR A 318 18.82 -0.71 21.39
CA TYR A 318 20.25 -0.59 21.71
C TYR A 318 21.15 -0.61 20.48
N GLY A 319 20.85 -1.47 19.51
CA GLY A 319 21.56 -1.51 18.23
C GLY A 319 21.48 -0.17 17.50
N THR A 320 20.31 0.46 17.49
CA THR A 320 20.10 1.77 16.87
C THR A 320 20.81 2.88 17.66
N ILE A 321 20.69 2.92 18.98
CA ILE A 321 21.38 3.92 19.82
C ILE A 321 22.89 3.86 19.58
N GLY A 322 23.49 2.67 19.73
CA GLY A 322 24.93 2.48 19.54
C GLY A 322 25.41 2.77 18.10
N GLN A 323 24.54 2.56 17.10
CA GLN A 323 24.85 2.89 15.71
C GLN A 323 24.97 4.41 15.49
N TYR A 324 24.08 5.21 16.09
CA TYR A 324 23.97 6.64 15.78
C TYR A 324 24.58 7.58 16.84
N THR A 325 24.85 7.10 18.07
CA THR A 325 25.51 7.92 19.09
C THR A 325 26.98 8.17 18.77
N ASN A 326 27.46 9.35 19.17
CA ASN A 326 28.89 9.69 19.15
C ASN A 326 29.54 9.52 20.52
N ASP A 327 28.80 9.24 21.59
CA ASP A 327 29.35 9.01 22.92
C ASP A 327 29.90 7.58 23.04
N GLU A 328 31.22 7.49 23.25
CA GLU A 328 31.91 6.20 23.38
C GLU A 328 31.40 5.38 24.58
N LYS A 329 31.03 6.01 25.68
CA LYS A 329 30.51 5.31 26.86
C LYS A 329 29.16 4.65 26.55
N ILE A 330 28.30 5.36 25.82
CA ILE A 330 26.99 4.85 25.40
C ILE A 330 27.18 3.68 24.42
N ILE A 331 28.07 3.81 23.42
CA ILE A 331 28.39 2.72 22.48
C ILE A 331 28.82 1.46 23.25
N LYS A 332 29.79 1.59 24.16
CA LYS A 332 30.31 0.47 24.96
C LYS A 332 29.23 -0.17 25.82
N SER A 333 28.39 0.63 26.46
CA SER A 333 27.28 0.14 27.28
C SER A 333 26.27 -0.65 26.45
N CYS A 334 25.84 -0.11 25.31
CA CYS A 334 24.93 -0.80 24.38
C CYS A 334 25.49 -2.17 23.94
N ILE A 335 26.79 -2.23 23.57
CA ILE A 335 27.44 -3.48 23.16
C ILE A 335 27.48 -4.48 24.33
N GLN A 336 27.89 -4.04 25.53
CA GLN A 336 27.99 -4.93 26.68
C GLN A 336 26.62 -5.49 27.09
N ILE A 337 25.58 -4.66 27.13
CA ILE A 337 24.20 -5.09 27.44
C ILE A 337 23.72 -6.16 26.45
N LEU A 338 23.96 -5.96 25.15
CA LEU A 338 23.60 -6.93 24.12
C LEU A 338 24.36 -8.26 24.28
N LEU A 339 25.68 -8.20 24.54
CA LEU A 339 26.51 -9.40 24.76
C LEU A 339 26.10 -10.15 26.03
N ASP A 340 25.83 -9.45 27.13
CA ASP A 340 25.37 -10.04 28.39
C ASP A 340 24.02 -10.75 28.19
N ALA A 341 23.11 -10.14 27.42
CA ALA A 341 21.81 -10.74 27.10
C ALA A 341 21.94 -11.98 26.20
N ILE A 342 22.87 -11.98 25.23
CA ILE A 342 23.20 -13.15 24.40
C ILE A 342 23.78 -14.27 25.27
N GLN A 343 24.75 -13.96 26.13
CA GLN A 343 25.44 -14.95 26.97
C GLN A 343 24.50 -15.59 27.99
N ALA A 344 23.57 -14.80 28.55
CA ALA A 344 22.59 -15.30 29.50
C ALA A 344 21.38 -15.98 28.84
N GLU A 345 21.34 -16.09 27.51
CA GLU A 345 20.23 -16.69 26.73
C GLU A 345 18.85 -16.13 27.13
N LYS A 346 18.79 -14.85 27.47
CA LYS A 346 17.59 -14.22 28.08
C LYS A 346 16.43 -14.02 27.12
N VAL A 347 16.68 -14.11 25.81
CA VAL A 347 15.70 -13.88 24.74
C VAL A 347 15.69 -15.10 23.84
N ASP A 348 14.51 -15.60 23.45
CA ASP A 348 14.41 -16.80 22.60
C ASP A 348 15.10 -16.62 21.23
N GLN A 349 15.14 -15.39 20.75
CA GLN A 349 15.71 -15.00 19.46
C GLN A 349 17.06 -14.29 19.65
N VAL A 350 18.02 -14.95 20.30
CA VAL A 350 19.38 -14.40 20.57
C VAL A 350 20.09 -13.87 19.31
N PHE A 351 19.80 -14.42 18.12
CA PHE A 351 20.38 -13.93 16.87
C PHE A 351 19.92 -12.50 16.52
N LEU A 352 18.73 -12.07 16.96
CA LEU A 352 18.26 -10.69 16.79
C LEU A 352 19.02 -9.70 17.68
N LEU A 353 19.52 -10.14 18.84
CA LEU A 353 20.41 -9.32 19.66
C LEU A 353 21.76 -9.13 18.97
N ALA A 354 22.29 -10.18 18.35
CA ALA A 354 23.50 -10.08 17.53
C ALA A 354 23.29 -9.18 16.29
N SER A 355 22.08 -9.14 15.73
CA SER A 355 21.71 -8.17 14.68
C SER A 355 21.78 -6.71 15.19
N GLY A 356 21.48 -6.47 16.47
CA GLY A 356 21.72 -5.19 17.14
C GLY A 356 23.20 -4.81 17.14
N ILE A 357 24.10 -5.74 17.52
CA ILE A 357 25.55 -5.50 17.51
C ILE A 357 26.05 -5.26 16.08
N LYS A 358 25.54 -6.02 15.10
CA LYS A 358 25.83 -5.81 13.68
C LYS A 358 25.46 -4.39 13.23
N SER A 359 24.31 -3.87 13.68
CA SER A 359 23.87 -2.50 13.38
C SER A 359 24.82 -1.46 13.97
N ILE A 360 25.35 -1.70 15.19
CA ILE A 360 26.38 -0.84 15.79
C ILE A 360 27.66 -0.85 14.93
N ALA A 361 28.11 -2.02 14.46
CA ALA A 361 29.28 -2.13 13.58
C ALA A 361 29.14 -1.35 12.26
N GLN A 362 27.91 -1.12 11.80
CA GLN A 362 27.59 -0.32 10.61
C GLN A 362 27.54 1.20 10.88
N GLY A 363 27.71 1.64 12.14
CA GLY A 363 27.63 3.05 12.54
C GLY A 363 28.81 3.93 12.12
N GLY A 364 29.94 3.32 11.74
CA GLY A 364 31.14 4.04 11.29
C GLY A 364 32.45 3.53 11.91
N GLU A 365 33.56 4.21 11.60
CA GLU A 365 34.90 3.80 12.04
C GLU A 365 35.05 3.76 13.56
N LYS A 366 34.42 4.70 14.28
CA LYS A 366 34.47 4.73 15.74
C LYS A 366 33.86 3.48 16.37
N GLN A 367 32.67 3.08 15.92
CA GLN A 367 31.97 1.88 16.39
C GLN A 367 32.76 0.61 16.06
N LYS A 368 33.31 0.51 14.83
CA LYS A 368 34.18 -0.60 14.42
C LYS A 368 35.43 -0.70 15.31
N GLU A 369 36.12 0.42 15.56
CA GLU A 369 37.31 0.47 16.41
C GLU A 369 37.02 0.00 17.84
N ILE A 370 35.91 0.45 18.45
CA ILE A 370 35.49 0.02 19.79
C ILE A 370 35.22 -1.49 19.81
N LEU A 371 34.42 -2.00 18.86
CA LEU A 371 34.13 -3.43 18.75
C LEU A 371 35.41 -4.27 18.57
N LYS A 372 36.32 -3.82 17.70
CA LYS A 372 37.58 -4.50 17.41
C LYS A 372 38.53 -4.51 18.61
N LYS A 373 38.71 -3.37 19.29
CA LYS A 373 39.68 -3.24 20.39
C LYS A 373 39.19 -3.88 21.68
N GLU A 374 37.90 -3.78 22.00
CA GLU A 374 37.39 -4.10 23.34
C GLU A 374 36.49 -5.34 23.38
N PHE A 375 35.75 -5.62 22.30
CA PHE A 375 34.72 -6.66 22.30
C PHE A 375 34.99 -7.84 21.37
N GLN A 376 36.04 -7.79 20.54
CA GLN A 376 36.35 -8.83 19.56
C GLN A 376 36.50 -10.22 20.21
N SER A 377 37.17 -10.30 21.36
CA SER A 377 37.35 -11.57 22.07
C SER A 377 36.04 -12.18 22.56
N GLN A 378 35.05 -11.35 22.89
CA GLN A 378 33.71 -11.82 23.29
C GLN A 378 32.92 -12.29 22.07
N LEU A 379 32.95 -11.53 20.98
CA LEU A 379 32.30 -11.92 19.71
C LEU A 379 32.86 -13.24 19.17
N GLU A 380 34.17 -13.44 19.20
CA GLU A 380 34.82 -14.66 18.71
C GLU A 380 34.33 -15.92 19.44
N LYS A 381 33.97 -15.84 20.73
CA LYS A 381 33.39 -16.96 21.49
C LYS A 381 32.06 -17.45 20.93
N HIS A 382 31.30 -16.58 20.25
CA HIS A 382 29.98 -16.90 19.71
C HIS A 382 30.01 -17.38 18.24
N LYS A 383 31.18 -17.39 17.58
CA LYS A 383 31.31 -17.85 16.18
C LYS A 383 30.97 -19.32 16.00
N THR A 384 31.26 -20.15 17.00
CA THR A 384 30.97 -21.58 16.99
C THR A 384 29.75 -21.91 17.86
N SER A 385 28.83 -20.94 18.03
CA SER A 385 27.58 -21.19 18.73
C SER A 385 26.79 -22.32 18.05
N GLN A 386 26.12 -23.16 18.85
CA GLN A 386 25.20 -24.18 18.34
C GLN A 386 23.99 -23.56 17.61
N ASN A 387 23.67 -22.30 17.91
CA ASN A 387 22.67 -21.54 17.16
C ASN A 387 23.31 -21.00 15.87
N ALA A 388 22.98 -21.63 14.74
CA ALA A 388 23.53 -21.27 13.42
C ALA A 388 23.25 -19.82 13.01
N GLN A 389 22.05 -19.29 13.32
CA GLN A 389 21.70 -17.91 12.98
C GLN A 389 22.50 -16.90 13.83
N LEU A 390 22.74 -17.20 15.11
CA LEU A 390 23.61 -16.39 15.96
C LEU A 390 25.05 -16.39 15.43
N SER A 391 25.59 -17.58 15.13
CA SER A 391 26.92 -17.72 14.54
C SER A 391 27.06 -16.90 13.25
N GLU A 392 26.06 -16.96 12.36
CA GLU A 392 26.03 -16.18 11.12
C GLU A 392 26.07 -14.67 11.37
N GLN A 393 25.21 -14.13 12.24
CA GLN A 393 25.18 -12.70 12.55
C GLN A 393 26.50 -12.22 13.18
N ILE A 394 27.12 -13.03 14.04
CA ILE A 394 28.41 -12.73 14.64
C ILE A 394 29.53 -12.74 13.59
N ASN A 395 29.55 -13.72 12.68
CA ASN A 395 30.53 -13.76 11.60
C ASN A 395 30.38 -12.55 10.66
N GLN A 396 29.16 -12.18 10.28
CA GLN A 396 28.90 -10.97 9.51
C GLN A 396 29.39 -9.70 10.23
N THR A 397 29.21 -9.63 11.55
CA THR A 397 29.70 -8.51 12.36
C THR A 397 31.24 -8.45 12.36
N LEU A 398 31.90 -9.60 12.53
CA LEU A 398 33.36 -9.70 12.49
C LEU A 398 33.93 -9.34 11.11
N ASP A 399 33.22 -9.69 10.03
CA ASP A 399 33.62 -9.31 8.68
C ASP A 399 33.49 -7.79 8.45
N ILE A 400 32.48 -7.14 9.03
CA ILE A 400 32.31 -5.68 8.98
C ILE A 400 33.46 -4.97 9.73
N ILE A 401 33.78 -5.38 10.97
CA ILE A 401 34.82 -4.70 11.78
C ILE A 401 36.25 -4.94 11.28
N HIS A 402 36.46 -6.02 10.51
CA HIS A 402 37.73 -6.31 9.85
C HIS A 402 37.77 -5.86 8.40
N GLU A 403 36.71 -5.23 7.91
CA GLU A 403 36.56 -4.74 6.53
C GLU A 403 36.77 -5.84 5.48
N ARG A 404 36.62 -7.10 5.90
CA ARG A 404 36.82 -8.28 5.08
C ARG A 404 35.76 -8.40 3.99
N SER A 405 34.64 -7.68 4.08
CA SER A 405 33.53 -7.81 3.13
C SER A 405 33.73 -7.03 1.83
N LEU A 406 34.43 -5.89 1.83
CA LEU A 406 34.64 -5.11 0.60
C LEU A 406 35.89 -5.58 -0.13
N GLU A 407 37.00 -5.72 0.58
CA GLU A 407 38.28 -6.08 -0.02
C GLU A 407 38.28 -7.53 -0.54
N LYS A 408 37.65 -8.48 0.16
CA LYS A 408 37.54 -9.87 -0.35
C LYS A 408 36.56 -9.99 -1.50
N VAL A 409 35.50 -9.18 -1.56
CA VAL A 409 34.54 -9.23 -2.68
C VAL A 409 35.18 -8.63 -3.94
N GLU A 410 35.92 -7.53 -3.79
CA GLU A 410 36.64 -6.90 -4.90
C GLU A 410 37.77 -7.80 -5.44
N ILE A 411 38.58 -8.39 -4.54
CA ILE A 411 39.63 -9.36 -4.92
C ILE A 411 39.02 -10.58 -5.62
N LYS A 412 37.95 -11.18 -5.07
CA LYS A 412 37.29 -12.34 -5.68
C LYS A 412 36.66 -12.02 -7.03
N MET A 413 36.13 -10.81 -7.20
CA MET A 413 35.53 -10.39 -8.47
C MET A 413 36.61 -10.19 -9.55
N GLU A 414 37.76 -9.64 -9.18
CA GLU A 414 38.87 -9.43 -10.11
C GLU A 414 39.55 -10.75 -10.50
N GLU A 415 39.73 -11.67 -9.55
CA GLU A 415 40.16 -13.05 -9.80
C GLU A 415 39.18 -13.78 -10.73
N LEU A 416 37.88 -13.70 -10.45
CA LEU A 416 36.85 -14.29 -11.31
C LEU A 416 36.86 -13.70 -12.72
N LYS A 417 37.01 -12.37 -12.87
CA LYS A 417 37.12 -11.74 -14.20
C LYS A 417 38.28 -12.32 -15.00
N GLN A 418 39.44 -12.52 -14.35
CA GLN A 418 40.61 -13.08 -15.03
C GLN A 418 40.39 -14.55 -15.43
N GLU A 419 39.89 -15.39 -14.50
CA GLU A 419 39.57 -16.79 -14.79
C GLU A 419 38.57 -16.92 -15.95
N MET A 420 37.58 -16.03 -16.01
CA MET A 420 36.60 -16.01 -17.08
C MET A 420 37.18 -15.59 -18.43
N VAL A 421 38.09 -14.61 -18.44
CA VAL A 421 38.82 -14.22 -19.65
C VAL A 421 39.64 -15.41 -20.16
N ASP A 422 40.34 -16.10 -19.26
CA ASP A 422 41.16 -17.26 -19.60
C ASP A 422 40.29 -18.41 -20.14
N TYR A 423 39.15 -18.68 -19.50
CA TYR A 423 38.17 -19.65 -19.98
C TYR A 423 37.66 -19.30 -21.38
N VAL A 424 37.21 -18.05 -21.59
CA VAL A 424 36.71 -17.57 -22.88
C VAL A 424 37.76 -17.70 -23.97
N ASN A 425 39.01 -17.32 -23.68
CA ASN A 425 40.12 -17.44 -24.60
C ASN A 425 40.39 -18.91 -24.96
N SER A 426 40.31 -19.83 -23.98
CA SER A 426 40.47 -21.27 -24.22
C SER A 426 39.35 -21.88 -25.09
N GLN A 427 38.15 -21.30 -25.06
CA GLN A 427 36.96 -21.79 -25.76
C GLN A 427 36.60 -20.99 -27.02
N ILE A 428 37.43 -20.03 -27.44
CA ILE A 428 37.04 -19.03 -28.43
C ILE A 428 36.60 -19.63 -29.77
N ASP A 429 37.22 -20.73 -30.21
CA ASP A 429 36.85 -21.38 -31.47
C ASP A 429 35.52 -22.14 -31.37
N THR A 430 35.28 -22.79 -30.23
CA THR A 430 33.98 -23.39 -29.90
C THR A 430 32.88 -22.33 -29.87
N ILE A 431 33.16 -21.20 -29.22
CA ILE A 431 32.27 -20.03 -29.13
C ILE A 431 31.96 -19.48 -30.54
N LYS A 432 32.97 -19.27 -31.40
CA LYS A 432 32.79 -18.83 -32.79
C LYS A 432 31.88 -19.78 -33.57
N LYS A 433 32.11 -21.09 -33.47
CA LYS A 433 31.32 -22.12 -34.16
C LYS A 433 29.87 -22.10 -33.69
N ASN A 434 29.65 -22.07 -32.38
CA ASN A 434 28.31 -22.05 -31.79
C ASN A 434 27.55 -20.76 -32.14
N TYR A 435 28.21 -19.61 -32.05
CA TYR A 435 27.65 -18.33 -32.45
C TYR A 435 27.21 -18.31 -33.91
N ASN A 436 28.04 -18.80 -34.84
CA ASN A 436 27.72 -18.78 -36.27
C ASN A 436 26.50 -19.67 -36.63
N ASN A 437 26.24 -20.70 -35.83
CA ASN A 437 25.04 -21.51 -35.97
C ASN A 437 23.82 -20.81 -35.33
N ALA A 438 24.00 -20.27 -34.12
CA ALA A 438 22.93 -19.67 -33.34
C ALA A 438 22.44 -18.34 -33.93
N VAL A 439 23.31 -17.50 -34.47
CA VAL A 439 22.93 -16.17 -35.01
C VAL A 439 21.90 -16.25 -36.14
N LYS A 440 21.84 -17.39 -36.84
CA LYS A 440 20.88 -17.65 -37.92
C LYS A 440 19.48 -17.97 -37.41
N THR A 441 19.36 -18.52 -36.21
CA THR A 441 18.08 -18.98 -35.63
C THR A 441 17.59 -18.08 -34.50
N LEU A 442 18.53 -17.46 -33.78
CA LEU A 442 18.29 -16.65 -32.60
C LEU A 442 18.90 -15.24 -32.77
N PRO A 443 18.08 -14.18 -32.70
CA PRO A 443 18.56 -12.81 -32.63
C PRO A 443 19.47 -12.58 -31.42
N MET A 444 20.57 -11.87 -31.64
CA MET A 444 21.56 -11.56 -30.60
C MET A 444 21.32 -10.14 -30.07
N PRO A 445 21.13 -9.95 -28.75
CA PRO A 445 21.01 -8.62 -28.17
C PRO A 445 22.34 -7.89 -28.30
N VAL A 446 22.25 -6.59 -28.54
CA VAL A 446 23.41 -5.71 -28.61
C VAL A 446 23.74 -5.05 -27.28
N ASP A 447 22.77 -5.04 -26.36
CA ASP A 447 22.92 -4.54 -25.00
C ASP A 447 21.91 -5.23 -24.07
N ILE A 448 22.28 -5.37 -22.79
CA ILE A 448 21.48 -5.97 -21.73
C ILE A 448 21.51 -5.02 -20.53
N GLU A 449 20.35 -4.55 -20.11
CA GLU A 449 20.22 -3.57 -19.02
C GLU A 449 19.41 -4.18 -17.87
N VAL A 450 19.95 -4.16 -16.66
CA VAL A 450 19.22 -4.54 -15.44
C VAL A 450 18.64 -3.28 -14.81
N LYS A 451 17.31 -3.23 -14.66
CA LYS A 451 16.67 -2.21 -13.82
C LYS A 451 16.36 -2.80 -12.46
N LYS A 452 16.96 -2.21 -11.42
CA LYS A 452 16.69 -2.51 -10.01
C LYS A 452 15.28 -2.02 -9.66
N ASN A 453 14.33 -2.96 -9.63
CA ASN A 453 12.96 -2.79 -9.15
C ASN A 453 12.67 -3.92 -8.14
N ILE A 454 11.48 -3.94 -7.52
CA ILE A 454 11.03 -5.00 -6.58
C ILE A 454 11.25 -6.42 -7.15
N MET A 455 11.17 -6.58 -8.47
CA MET A 455 11.67 -7.75 -9.18
C MET A 455 12.73 -7.27 -10.19
N ASN A 456 13.99 -7.62 -9.96
CA ASN A 456 15.09 -7.30 -10.87
C ASN A 456 14.69 -7.73 -12.29
N THR A 457 14.53 -6.74 -13.18
CA THR A 457 14.01 -6.98 -14.53
C THR A 457 15.12 -6.70 -15.54
N ILE A 458 15.42 -7.69 -16.37
CA ILE A 458 16.39 -7.56 -17.47
C ILE A 458 15.68 -7.08 -18.73
N PHE A 459 16.25 -6.06 -19.35
CA PHE A 459 15.85 -5.53 -20.64
C PHE A 459 16.89 -5.88 -21.70
N LEU A 460 16.44 -6.53 -22.76
CA LEU A 460 17.24 -6.87 -23.92
C LEU A 460 17.05 -5.79 -24.98
N LYS A 461 18.15 -5.32 -25.57
CA LYS A 461 18.13 -4.36 -26.68
C LYS A 461 18.64 -5.02 -27.94
N PHE A 462 17.92 -4.87 -29.03
CA PHE A 462 18.30 -5.38 -30.34
C PHE A 462 18.40 -4.23 -31.36
N GLU A 463 19.34 -4.35 -32.29
CA GLU A 463 19.52 -3.42 -33.40
C GLU A 463 19.45 -4.17 -34.75
N CYS A 464 19.12 -3.46 -35.82
CA CYS A 464 19.18 -4.04 -37.16
C CYS A 464 20.62 -4.03 -37.68
N ALA A 465 21.04 -5.16 -38.26
CA ALA A 465 22.42 -5.38 -38.74
C ALA A 465 22.87 -4.37 -39.82
N MET A 466 21.94 -3.85 -40.63
CA MET A 466 22.22 -2.86 -41.69
C MET A 466 22.28 -1.41 -41.18
N CYS A 467 21.99 -1.14 -39.91
CA CYS A 467 21.95 0.23 -39.41
C CYS A 467 23.33 0.87 -39.19
N LYS A 468 24.42 0.14 -39.45
CA LYS A 468 25.79 0.68 -39.44
C LYS A 468 26.02 1.66 -40.60
N ASP A 469 25.34 1.47 -41.73
CA ASP A 469 25.62 2.16 -43.01
C ASP A 469 24.70 3.36 -43.32
N ASN A 470 24.20 4.07 -42.30
CA ASN A 470 23.43 5.34 -42.42
C ASN A 470 22.07 5.32 -43.14
N GLN A 471 21.67 4.24 -43.81
CA GLN A 471 20.43 4.21 -44.60
C GLN A 471 19.21 3.60 -43.88
N CYS A 472 19.42 3.01 -42.71
CA CYS A 472 18.37 2.41 -41.90
C CYS A 472 17.53 3.50 -41.21
N THR A 473 16.27 3.64 -41.63
CA THR A 473 15.31 4.59 -41.04
C THR A 473 14.46 3.98 -39.93
N TYR A 474 14.76 2.74 -39.49
CA TYR A 474 14.12 2.16 -38.32
C TYR A 474 14.33 3.09 -37.12
N PRO A 475 13.25 3.48 -36.41
CA PRO A 475 13.37 4.26 -35.19
C PRO A 475 14.08 3.39 -34.15
N GLY A 476 15.40 3.52 -34.03
CA GLY A 476 16.20 2.67 -33.16
C GLY A 476 17.67 2.47 -33.47
N THR A 477 18.25 3.29 -34.33
CA THR A 477 19.70 3.25 -34.60
C THR A 477 20.45 4.07 -33.56
N LYS A 478 21.70 3.67 -33.23
CA LYS A 478 22.59 4.39 -32.30
C LYS A 478 22.71 5.90 -32.59
N LYS A 479 22.50 6.33 -33.84
CA LYS A 479 22.70 7.71 -34.29
C LYS A 479 21.57 8.67 -33.89
N LYS A 480 20.41 8.18 -33.46
CA LYS A 480 19.27 9.04 -33.05
C LYS A 480 18.88 8.91 -31.57
N GLY A 481 19.72 8.26 -30.75
CA GLY A 481 19.57 8.22 -29.28
C GLY A 481 18.39 7.41 -28.73
N GLU A 482 17.35 7.14 -29.51
CA GLU A 482 16.11 6.58 -28.98
C GLU A 482 15.54 5.49 -29.90
N ASN A 483 15.36 4.29 -29.31
CA ASN A 483 14.48 3.18 -29.72
C ASN A 483 15.10 1.89 -30.30
N PHE A 484 16.15 1.33 -29.67
CA PHE A 484 16.40 -0.12 -29.82
C PHE A 484 15.09 -0.91 -29.68
N PHE A 485 14.95 -2.05 -30.38
CA PHE A 485 13.88 -2.96 -30.00
C PHE A 485 14.16 -3.45 -28.58
N LYS A 486 13.27 -3.15 -27.65
CA LYS A 486 13.40 -3.47 -26.23
C LYS A 486 12.38 -4.51 -25.84
N THR A 487 12.82 -5.58 -25.19
CA THR A 487 11.93 -6.54 -24.55
C THR A 487 12.43 -6.92 -23.17
N LYS A 488 11.51 -7.31 -22.29
CA LYS A 488 11.82 -7.81 -20.95
C LYS A 488 12.03 -9.32 -21.02
N THR A 489 12.94 -9.84 -20.19
CA THR A 489 13.14 -11.28 -20.06
C THR A 489 13.03 -11.76 -18.63
N ARG A 490 12.52 -12.98 -18.48
CA ARG A 490 12.59 -13.78 -17.25
C ARG A 490 13.63 -14.90 -17.35
N GLU A 491 14.15 -15.15 -18.55
CA GLU A 491 15.10 -16.22 -18.85
C GLU A 491 16.54 -15.71 -18.69
N VAL A 492 16.85 -15.16 -17.50
CA VAL A 492 18.12 -14.46 -17.19
C VAL A 492 19.33 -15.31 -17.56
N ASN A 493 19.41 -16.53 -17.03
CA ASN A 493 20.56 -17.42 -17.21
C ASN A 493 20.84 -17.69 -18.70
N LYS A 494 19.78 -17.91 -19.49
CA LYS A 494 19.91 -18.22 -20.92
C LYS A 494 20.38 -17.00 -21.71
N TRP A 495 19.85 -15.82 -21.42
CA TRP A 495 20.31 -14.59 -22.06
C TRP A 495 21.72 -14.18 -21.65
N CYS A 496 22.14 -14.47 -20.41
CA CYS A 496 23.54 -14.30 -19.99
C CYS A 496 24.48 -15.22 -20.77
N LYS A 497 24.11 -16.49 -21.02
CA LYS A 497 24.88 -17.38 -21.92
C LYS A 497 24.97 -16.82 -23.35
N VAL A 498 23.89 -16.23 -23.86
CA VAL A 498 23.92 -15.59 -25.18
C VAL A 498 24.86 -14.38 -25.17
N ALA A 499 24.71 -13.51 -24.18
CA ALA A 499 25.49 -12.28 -24.05
C ALA A 499 26.98 -12.55 -23.92
N SER A 500 27.37 -13.53 -23.11
CA SER A 500 28.78 -13.89 -22.95
C SER A 500 29.39 -14.28 -24.29
N ASN A 501 28.72 -15.09 -25.09
CA ASN A 501 29.20 -15.44 -26.44
C ASN A 501 29.28 -14.23 -27.38
N VAL A 502 28.35 -13.28 -27.29
CA VAL A 502 28.40 -12.04 -28.08
C VAL A 502 29.60 -11.17 -27.65
N PHE A 503 29.87 -11.07 -26.34
CA PHE A 503 30.99 -10.33 -25.76
C PHE A 503 32.34 -10.95 -26.11
N SER A 504 32.47 -12.26 -25.95
CA SER A 504 33.68 -13.03 -26.29
C SER A 504 34.12 -12.83 -27.75
N LEU A 505 33.18 -12.53 -28.66
CA LEU A 505 33.46 -12.31 -30.08
C LEU A 505 33.73 -10.84 -30.45
N GLY A 506 33.73 -9.92 -29.48
CA GLY A 506 33.92 -8.50 -29.72
C GLY A 506 32.82 -7.86 -30.58
N LYS A 507 31.64 -8.47 -30.64
CA LYS A 507 30.52 -8.02 -31.51
C LYS A 507 29.56 -7.07 -30.81
N SER A 508 29.73 -6.84 -29.51
CA SER A 508 28.83 -6.03 -28.70
C SER A 508 29.21 -4.54 -28.65
N ILE A 509 28.29 -3.74 -28.10
CA ILE A 509 28.40 -2.30 -27.89
C ILE A 509 29.24 -1.92 -26.66
N PHE A 510 29.62 -2.86 -25.78
CA PHE A 510 30.64 -2.56 -24.77
C PHE A 510 31.95 -2.26 -25.52
N ALA A 511 32.22 -0.97 -25.71
CA ALA A 511 33.35 -0.44 -26.47
C ALA A 511 34.64 -0.53 -25.66
N GLY A 512 34.91 -1.70 -25.08
CA GLY A 512 35.97 -1.92 -24.11
C GLY A 512 36.56 -3.32 -24.21
N ASP A 513 37.52 -3.58 -23.32
CA ASP A 513 38.20 -4.87 -23.15
C ASP A 513 37.16 -5.99 -22.88
N ILE A 514 37.38 -7.19 -23.41
CA ILE A 514 36.59 -8.41 -23.11
C ILE A 514 36.47 -8.58 -21.59
N LYS A 515 37.54 -8.23 -20.85
CA LYS A 515 37.56 -8.24 -19.38
C LYS A 515 36.48 -7.35 -18.76
N GLU A 516 36.31 -6.13 -19.26
CA GLU A 516 35.29 -5.19 -18.78
C GLU A 516 33.87 -5.63 -19.14
N ALA A 517 33.69 -6.17 -20.34
CA ALA A 517 32.40 -6.67 -20.80
C ALA A 517 31.92 -7.90 -19.99
N LEU A 518 32.82 -8.84 -19.72
CA LEU A 518 32.53 -10.00 -18.87
C LEU A 518 32.30 -9.59 -17.41
N GLY A 519 33.07 -8.64 -16.89
CA GLY A 519 32.84 -8.06 -15.56
C GLY A 519 31.46 -7.41 -15.44
N SER A 520 31.07 -6.61 -16.43
CA SER A 520 29.75 -5.97 -16.50
C SER A 520 28.62 -7.01 -16.57
N LEU A 521 28.83 -8.12 -17.31
CA LEU A 521 27.87 -9.22 -17.37
C LEU A 521 27.77 -9.98 -16.04
N ALA A 522 28.89 -10.21 -15.35
CA ALA A 522 28.92 -10.86 -14.03
C ALA A 522 28.16 -10.04 -12.99
N GLU A 523 28.36 -8.72 -12.98
CA GLU A 523 27.59 -7.81 -12.13
C GLU A 523 26.12 -7.82 -12.51
N THR A 524 25.80 -7.78 -13.80
CA THR A 524 24.43 -7.83 -14.31
C THR A 524 23.72 -9.12 -13.84
N PHE A 525 24.40 -10.26 -13.93
CA PHE A 525 23.89 -11.54 -13.46
C PHE A 525 23.70 -11.56 -11.95
N THR A 526 24.71 -11.15 -11.18
CA THR A 526 24.67 -11.11 -9.71
C THR A 526 23.55 -10.19 -9.21
N ASN A 527 23.40 -9.01 -9.82
CA ASN A 527 22.31 -8.09 -9.53
C ASN A 527 20.94 -8.66 -9.90
N ALA A 528 20.85 -9.54 -10.90
CA ALA A 528 19.59 -10.14 -11.33
C ALA A 528 19.17 -11.33 -10.46
N THR A 529 20.12 -12.08 -9.91
CA THR A 529 19.86 -13.28 -9.11
C THR A 529 19.76 -13.02 -7.60
N SER A 530 20.19 -11.85 -7.11
CA SER A 530 20.12 -11.45 -5.70
C SER A 530 20.78 -12.43 -4.72
N ASP A 531 21.77 -13.19 -5.19
CA ASP A 531 22.42 -14.27 -4.44
C ASP A 531 23.85 -13.86 -4.08
N ASP A 532 24.23 -14.05 -2.81
CA ASP A 532 25.59 -13.83 -2.30
C ASP A 532 26.61 -14.79 -2.95
N GLN A 533 26.13 -15.87 -3.59
CA GLN A 533 26.93 -16.78 -4.44
C GLN A 533 26.87 -16.44 -5.94
N GLY A 534 26.35 -15.26 -6.32
CA GLY A 534 26.11 -14.88 -7.72
C GLY A 534 27.35 -15.02 -8.61
N ALA A 535 28.53 -14.71 -8.09
CA ALA A 535 29.83 -14.90 -8.75
C ALA A 535 30.11 -16.39 -9.09
N THR A 536 29.93 -17.29 -8.13
CA THR A 536 30.13 -18.74 -8.29
C THR A 536 29.12 -19.34 -9.26
N HIS A 537 27.85 -18.93 -9.15
CA HIS A 537 26.79 -19.38 -10.05
C HIS A 537 26.99 -18.86 -11.47
N PHE A 538 27.48 -17.62 -11.62
CA PHE A 538 27.83 -17.07 -12.93
C PHE A 538 28.96 -17.87 -13.57
N LYS A 539 30.01 -18.22 -12.81
CA LYS A 539 31.11 -19.06 -13.29
C LYS A 539 30.60 -20.40 -13.80
N ALA A 540 29.85 -21.13 -12.97
CA ALA A 540 29.27 -22.41 -13.35
C ALA A 540 28.41 -22.31 -14.62
N LEU A 541 27.60 -21.25 -14.73
CA LEU A 541 26.77 -20.99 -15.90
C LEU A 541 27.59 -20.77 -17.19
N MET A 542 28.77 -20.16 -17.09
CA MET A 542 29.64 -19.90 -18.23
C MET A 542 30.44 -21.13 -18.64
N GLU A 543 30.70 -22.05 -17.70
CA GLU A 543 31.34 -23.33 -17.96
C GLU A 543 30.39 -24.36 -18.60
N GLU A 544 29.07 -24.17 -18.47
CA GLU A 544 28.07 -25.00 -19.12
C GLU A 544 28.16 -24.93 -20.66
N PRO A 545 27.79 -26.01 -21.37
CA PRO A 545 27.65 -25.97 -22.82
C PRO A 545 26.75 -24.82 -23.30
N PHE A 546 27.04 -24.33 -24.49
CA PHE A 546 26.18 -23.35 -25.16
C PHE A 546 24.73 -23.86 -25.27
N LEU A 547 23.78 -22.93 -25.45
CA LEU A 547 22.34 -23.22 -25.42
C LEU A 547 21.96 -24.51 -26.17
N THR A 548 21.28 -25.39 -25.45
CA THR A 548 20.62 -26.55 -26.03
C THR A 548 19.48 -26.11 -26.96
N SER A 549 19.05 -26.99 -27.87
CA SER A 549 17.94 -26.67 -28.79
C SER A 549 16.66 -26.25 -28.06
N SER A 550 16.34 -26.91 -26.95
CA SER A 550 15.15 -26.58 -26.15
C SER A 550 15.26 -25.22 -25.46
N GLU A 551 16.46 -24.81 -25.05
CA GLU A 551 16.71 -23.47 -24.52
C GLU A 551 16.58 -22.41 -25.62
N GLN A 552 17.11 -22.67 -26.82
CA GLN A 552 16.94 -21.78 -27.97
C GLN A 552 15.47 -21.59 -28.32
N ASP A 553 14.68 -22.67 -28.34
CA ASP A 553 13.25 -22.62 -28.62
C ASP A 553 12.49 -21.73 -27.62
N ARG A 554 12.83 -21.80 -26.32
CA ARG A 554 12.24 -20.93 -25.30
C ARG A 554 12.55 -19.45 -25.55
N LEU A 555 13.79 -19.14 -25.91
CA LEU A 555 14.18 -17.76 -26.23
C LEU A 555 13.46 -17.26 -27.49
N ILE A 556 13.30 -18.12 -28.50
CA ILE A 556 12.55 -17.79 -29.72
C ILE A 556 11.07 -17.55 -29.40
N ILE A 557 10.43 -18.38 -28.57
CA ILE A 557 9.04 -18.19 -28.14
C ILE A 557 8.88 -16.82 -27.46
N GLN A 558 9.79 -16.49 -26.53
CA GLN A 558 9.78 -15.18 -25.86
C GLN A 558 9.88 -14.01 -26.86
N LEU A 559 10.74 -14.12 -27.88
CA LEU A 559 10.88 -13.10 -28.92
C LEU A 559 9.66 -13.02 -29.85
N ARG A 560 8.97 -14.14 -30.11
CA ARG A 560 7.69 -14.15 -30.83
C ARG A 560 6.60 -13.43 -30.04
N GLU A 561 6.48 -13.71 -28.74
CA GLU A 561 5.53 -13.02 -27.85
C GLU A 561 5.80 -11.52 -27.78
N ALA A 562 7.08 -11.12 -27.82
CA ALA A 562 7.50 -9.72 -27.88
C ALA A 562 7.30 -9.07 -29.26
N LYS A 563 6.84 -9.82 -30.28
CA LYS A 563 6.68 -9.36 -31.67
C LYS A 563 7.99 -8.92 -32.33
N TYR A 564 9.13 -9.49 -31.91
CA TYR A 564 10.42 -9.20 -32.54
C TYR A 564 10.41 -9.57 -34.03
N PHE A 565 9.95 -10.78 -34.34
CA PHE A 565 9.95 -11.31 -35.72
C PHE A 565 8.90 -10.66 -36.64
N ASP A 566 7.98 -9.85 -36.10
CA ASP A 566 7.10 -9.00 -36.91
C ASP A 566 7.87 -7.82 -37.53
N THR A 567 9.03 -7.50 -36.95
CA THR A 567 9.83 -6.32 -37.28
C THR A 567 11.17 -6.67 -37.95
N PHE A 568 11.75 -7.83 -37.63
CA PHE A 568 13.07 -8.24 -38.10
C PHE A 568 13.04 -9.60 -38.82
N SER A 569 13.86 -9.74 -39.87
CA SER A 569 14.15 -11.01 -40.56
C SER A 569 15.64 -11.24 -40.68
N PHE A 570 16.05 -12.50 -40.64
CA PHE A 570 17.44 -12.86 -40.90
C PHE A 570 17.75 -12.72 -42.40
N GLN A 571 18.83 -12.02 -42.72
CA GLN A 571 19.34 -11.85 -44.08
C GLN A 571 20.72 -12.47 -44.17
N ALA A 572 20.90 -13.39 -45.12
CA ALA A 572 22.12 -14.17 -45.25
C ALA A 572 23.30 -13.32 -45.74
N GLU A 573 23.03 -12.31 -46.55
CA GLU A 573 24.00 -11.41 -47.18
C GLU A 573 24.79 -10.61 -46.14
N VAL A 574 24.11 -10.16 -45.08
CA VAL A 574 24.71 -9.44 -43.96
C VAL A 574 24.92 -10.33 -42.73
N ASN A 575 24.61 -11.62 -42.85
CA ASN A 575 24.64 -12.63 -41.78
C ASN A 575 24.05 -12.09 -40.45
N GLY A 576 22.86 -11.48 -40.54
CA GLY A 576 22.29 -10.76 -39.41
C GLY A 576 20.80 -10.46 -39.54
N TRP A 577 20.20 -10.04 -38.43
CA TRP A 577 18.79 -9.69 -38.35
C TRP A 577 18.58 -8.25 -38.81
N VAL A 578 17.77 -8.09 -39.86
CA VAL A 578 17.52 -6.83 -40.54
C VAL A 578 16.06 -6.44 -40.35
N CYS A 579 15.81 -5.17 -40.08
CA CYS A 579 14.45 -4.68 -39.92
C CYS A 579 13.74 -4.61 -41.29
N ASN A 580 12.41 -4.73 -41.28
CA ASN A 580 11.57 -4.71 -42.48
C ASN A 580 11.60 -3.38 -43.24
N VAL A 581 12.15 -2.33 -42.64
CA VAL A 581 12.33 -1.03 -43.28
C VAL A 581 13.54 -1.04 -44.22
N CYS A 582 14.62 -1.73 -43.84
CA CYS A 582 15.82 -1.85 -44.67
C CYS A 582 15.64 -2.87 -45.80
N VAL A 583 14.90 -3.94 -45.55
CA VAL A 583 14.57 -4.95 -46.56
C VAL A 583 13.08 -5.24 -46.44
N PRO A 584 12.24 -4.62 -47.29
CA PRO A 584 10.80 -4.85 -47.29
C PRO A 584 10.52 -6.33 -47.49
N PHE A 585 9.77 -6.94 -46.57
CA PHE A 585 9.32 -8.31 -46.72
C PHE A 585 8.48 -8.41 -48.00
N THR A 586 9.01 -9.04 -49.04
CA THR A 586 8.16 -9.76 -49.97
C THR A 586 7.64 -10.95 -49.17
N ARG A 587 6.49 -10.80 -48.50
CA ARG A 587 5.73 -11.96 -48.04
C ARG A 587 5.47 -12.79 -49.29
N SER A 588 6.33 -13.77 -49.58
CA SER A 588 5.95 -14.85 -50.47
C SER A 588 4.64 -15.36 -49.88
N LYS A 589 3.57 -15.27 -50.66
CA LYS A 589 2.21 -15.69 -50.27
C LYS A 589 2.34 -16.91 -49.36
N ALA A 590 1.72 -16.83 -48.18
CA ALA A 590 1.82 -17.84 -47.13
C ALA A 590 1.94 -19.24 -47.73
N PRO A 591 2.97 -20.04 -47.37
CA PRO A 591 3.10 -21.38 -47.91
C PRO A 591 1.75 -22.07 -47.75
N VAL A 592 1.18 -22.52 -48.87
CA VAL A 592 -0.06 -23.30 -48.91
C VAL A 592 0.07 -24.33 -47.82
N LYS A 593 -0.86 -24.34 -46.85
CA LYS A 593 -0.88 -25.26 -45.72
C LYS A 593 -0.54 -26.66 -46.23
N GLN A 594 0.70 -27.11 -46.03
CA GLN A 594 1.03 -28.51 -46.23
C GLN A 594 0.23 -29.25 -45.17
N GLN A 595 -0.79 -29.98 -45.60
CA GLN A 595 -1.47 -30.96 -44.78
C GLN A 595 -0.39 -31.89 -44.22
N GLN A 596 -0.05 -31.71 -42.94
CA GLN A 596 0.65 -32.71 -42.18
C GLN A 596 -0.28 -33.93 -42.11
N SER A 597 0.00 -34.94 -42.92
CA SER A 597 -0.54 -36.27 -42.70
C SER A 597 0.08 -36.80 -41.41
N CYS A 598 -0.73 -36.91 -40.35
CA CYS A 598 -0.36 -37.67 -39.16
C CYS A 598 -0.14 -39.13 -39.57
N ALA A 599 1.11 -39.54 -39.74
CA ALA A 599 1.47 -40.95 -39.67
C ALA A 599 1.65 -41.31 -38.19
N CYS A 600 0.57 -41.81 -37.58
CA CYS A 600 0.72 -42.66 -36.40
C CYS A 600 1.53 -43.89 -36.82
N VAL A 601 2.79 -43.97 -36.42
CA VAL A 601 3.52 -45.23 -36.40
C VAL A 601 3.25 -45.86 -35.04
N ILE A 602 2.40 -46.88 -35.05
CA ILE A 602 2.38 -47.89 -34.00
C ILE A 602 3.66 -48.70 -34.17
N PHE A 603 4.58 -48.61 -33.20
CA PHE A 603 5.37 -49.73 -32.68
C PHE A 603 5.95 -49.36 -31.32
#